data_AF-A0A7W1HKC6-F1
#
_entry.id   AF-A0A7W1HKC6-F1
#
_cell.length_a   1.000
_cell.length_b   1.000
_cell.length_c   1.000
_cell.angle_alpha   90.00
_cell.angle_beta   90.00
_cell.angle_gamma   90.00
#
_symmetry.space_group_name_H-M   'P 1'
#
loop_
_entity.id
_entity.type
_entity.pdbx_description
1 polymer ?
#
loop_
_entity_poly.entity_id
_entity_poly.type
_entity_poly.pdbx_seq_one_letter_code
_entity_poly.pdbx_strand_id
1 'polypeptide(L)'
;MSDNLATLKAEVEEDAARIAELVKHFEESKEWETQEKVFELLARIDHLHRACVWRIHEVTTELGGKGLVERLEMDPVVKTLFILYDLLPPDPGHAPQERQPSDLLP
;
A
#
# COMPACT_ATOMS: atom_id res chain seq x y z
N MET A 1 -5.50 16.58 17.34
CA MET A 1 -4.86 16.34 16.03
C MET A 1 -4.22 14.96 15.97
N SER A 2 -3.43 14.54 16.97
CA SER A 2 -2.84 13.19 17.02
C SER A 2 -3.87 12.05 17.03
N ASP A 3 -5.01 12.21 17.71
CA ASP A 3 -6.04 11.16 17.76
C ASP A 3 -6.62 10.83 16.38
N ASN A 4 -6.85 11.82 15.53
CA ASN A 4 -7.37 11.60 14.18
C ASN A 4 -6.38 10.85 13.27
N LEU A 5 -5.07 11.10 13.41
CA LEU A 5 -4.05 10.39 12.63
C LEU A 5 -3.93 8.92 13.09
N ALA A 6 -4.03 8.68 14.40
CA ALA A 6 -4.02 7.32 14.93
C ALA A 6 -5.25 6.52 14.46
N THR A 7 -6.43 7.15 14.46
CA THR A 7 -7.66 6.54 13.91
C THR A 7 -7.51 6.25 12.42
N LEU A 8 -7.06 7.22 11.61
CA LEU A 8 -6.90 7.02 10.18
C LEU A 8 -5.90 5.90 9.84
N LYS A 9 -4.79 5.82 10.59
CA LYS A 9 -3.82 4.72 10.43
C LYS A 9 -4.45 3.37 10.73
N ALA A 10 -5.25 3.26 11.80
CA ALA A 10 -5.94 2.03 12.14
C ALA A 10 -6.96 1.62 11.07
N GLU A 11 -7.71 2.58 10.51
CA GLU A 11 -8.64 2.35 9.40
C GLU A 11 -7.91 1.80 8.16
N VAL A 12 -6.78 2.40 7.78
CA VAL A 12 -5.96 1.92 6.64
C VAL A 12 -5.42 0.51 6.88
N GLU A 13 -4.99 0.19 8.10
CA GLU A 13 -4.51 -1.15 8.47
C GLU A 13 -5.65 -2.19 8.44
N GLU A 14 -6.84 -1.82 8.92
CA GLU A 14 -8.04 -2.65 8.89
C GLU A 14 -8.47 -2.94 7.44
N ASP A 15 -8.53 -1.91 6.59
CA ASP A 15 -8.88 -2.06 5.18
C ASP A 15 -7.85 -2.92 4.43
N ALA A 16 -6.55 -2.73 4.69
CA ALA A 16 -5.49 -3.56 4.10
C ALA A 16 -5.64 -5.04 4.50
N ALA A 17 -5.93 -5.32 5.77
CA ALA A 17 -6.18 -6.68 6.25
C ALA A 17 -7.43 -7.29 5.61
N ARG A 18 -8.50 -6.50 5.47
CA ARG A 18 -9.75 -6.96 4.86
C ARG A 18 -9.59 -7.25 3.36
N ILE A 19 -8.83 -6.42 2.65
CA ILE A 19 -8.47 -6.66 1.24
C ILE A 19 -7.71 -7.99 1.11
N ALA A 20 -6.70 -8.24 1.96
CA ALA A 20 -5.95 -9.49 1.93
C ALA A 20 -6.83 -10.72 2.17
N GLU A 21 -7.79 -10.63 3.10
CA GLU A 21 -8.76 -11.70 3.34
C GLU A 21 -9.67 -11.95 2.13
N LEU A 22 -10.17 -10.88 1.50
CA LEU A 22 -11.02 -10.99 0.30
C LEU A 22 -10.25 -11.60 -0.87
N VAL A 23 -8.99 -11.20 -1.09
CA VAL A 23 -8.13 -11.79 -2.12
C VAL A 23 -7.99 -13.29 -1.89
N LYS A 24 -7.66 -13.72 -0.66
CA LYS A 24 -7.57 -15.13 -0.31
C LYS A 24 -8.88 -15.89 -0.57
N HIS A 25 -10.02 -15.31 -0.18
CA HIS A 25 -11.33 -15.89 -0.44
C HIS A 25 -11.60 -16.05 -1.94
N PHE A 26 -11.26 -15.03 -2.74
CA PHE A 26 -11.39 -15.12 -4.19
C PHE A 26 -10.48 -16.21 -4.75
N GLU A 27 -9.21 -16.29 -4.36
CA GLU A 27 -8.28 -17.34 -4.81
C GLU A 27 -8.77 -18.77 -4.50
N GLU A 28 -9.44 -18.98 -3.36
CA GLU A 28 -9.99 -20.27 -2.96
C GLU A 28 -11.36 -20.61 -3.60
N SER A 29 -12.08 -19.60 -4.12
CA SER A 29 -13.42 -19.76 -4.70
C SER A 29 -13.40 -20.60 -5.98
N LYS A 30 -14.51 -21.27 -6.31
CA LYS A 30 -14.66 -22.11 -7.52
C LYS A 30 -15.09 -21.40 -8.82
N GLU A 31 -15.06 -20.06 -8.82
CA GLU A 31 -15.69 -19.23 -9.86
C GLU A 31 -14.66 -18.42 -10.67
N TRP A 32 -14.02 -19.06 -11.65
CA TRP A 32 -12.87 -18.46 -12.36
C TRP A 32 -13.25 -17.18 -13.12
N GLU A 33 -14.44 -17.14 -13.72
CA GLU A 33 -14.91 -15.97 -14.46
C GLU A 33 -15.13 -14.75 -13.54
N THR A 34 -15.60 -14.99 -12.31
CA THR A 34 -15.76 -13.94 -11.30
C THR A 34 -14.40 -13.45 -10.82
N GLN A 35 -13.46 -14.37 -10.56
CA GLN A 35 -12.09 -14.02 -10.17
C GLN A 35 -11.41 -13.14 -11.22
N GLU A 36 -11.45 -13.53 -12.50
CA GLU A 36 -10.80 -12.77 -13.59
C GLU A 36 -11.33 -11.34 -13.68
N LYS A 37 -12.66 -11.16 -13.62
CA LYS A 37 -13.28 -9.83 -13.66
C LYS A 37 -12.91 -8.97 -12.45
N VAL A 38 -12.82 -9.57 -11.26
CA VAL A 38 -12.40 -8.86 -10.04
C VAL A 38 -10.93 -8.45 -10.12
N PHE A 39 -10.04 -9.34 -10.58
CA PHE A 39 -8.64 -9.01 -10.76
C PHE A 39 -8.42 -7.96 -11.85
N GLU A 40 -9.16 -8.02 -12.96
CA GLU A 40 -9.13 -6.96 -13.97
C GLU A 40 -9.57 -5.62 -13.38
N LEU A 41 -10.68 -5.60 -12.63
CA LEU A 41 -11.17 -4.39 -11.96
C LEU A 41 -10.12 -3.81 -11.00
N LEU A 42 -9.53 -4.64 -10.14
CA LEU A 42 -8.47 -4.22 -9.21
C LEU A 42 -7.25 -3.66 -9.95
N ALA A 43 -6.83 -4.31 -11.04
CA ALA A 43 -5.71 -3.82 -11.85
C ALA A 43 -6.01 -2.47 -12.50
N ARG A 44 -7.24 -2.23 -12.95
CA ARG A 44 -7.65 -0.92 -13.50
C ARG A 44 -7.67 0.17 -12.43
N ILE A 45 -8.17 -0.15 -11.24
CA ILE A 45 -8.16 0.77 -10.09
C ILE A 45 -6.72 1.10 -9.69
N ASP A 46 -5.85 0.09 -9.56
CA ASP A 46 -4.43 0.28 -9.25
C ASP A 46 -3.75 1.21 -10.28
N HIS A 47 -3.96 0.95 -11.57
CA HIS A 47 -3.36 1.76 -12.63
C HIS A 47 -3.82 3.23 -12.57
N LEU A 48 -5.11 3.46 -12.34
CA LEU A 48 -5.67 4.80 -12.19
C LEU A 48 -5.08 5.52 -10.97
N HIS A 49 -5.06 4.85 -9.82
CA HIS A 49 -4.51 5.42 -8.61
C HIS A 49 -3.03 5.72 -8.73
N ARG A 50 -2.23 4.80 -9.29
CA ARG A 50 -0.79 4.99 -9.52
C ARG A 50 -0.54 6.27 -10.32
N ALA A 51 -1.30 6.52 -11.39
CA ALA A 51 -1.18 7.74 -12.18
C ALA A 51 -1.53 9.01 -11.36
N CYS A 52 -2.61 8.97 -10.57
CA CYS A 52 -3.00 10.09 -9.72
C CYS A 52 -1.98 10.38 -8.61
N VAL A 53 -1.50 9.36 -7.89
CA VAL A 53 -0.53 9.52 -6.81
C VAL A 53 0.80 10.01 -7.35
N TRP A 54 1.24 9.48 -8.49
CA TRP A 54 2.44 9.97 -9.16
C TRP A 54 2.32 11.46 -9.53
N ARG A 55 1.17 11.88 -10.09
CA ARG A 55 0.95 13.29 -10.41
C ARG A 55 0.91 14.18 -9.16
N ILE A 56 0.31 13.71 -8.07
CA ILE A 56 0.33 14.42 -6.78
C ILE A 56 1.77 14.59 -6.28
N HIS A 57 2.57 13.53 -6.35
CA HIS A 57 3.98 13.57 -5.95
C HIS A 57 4.78 14.57 -6.80
N GLU A 58 4.62 14.56 -8.13
CA GLU A 58 5.26 15.53 -9.02
C GLU A 58 4.88 16.97 -8.65
N VAL A 59 3.58 17.27 -8.59
CA VAL A 59 3.07 18.62 -8.31
C VAL A 59 3.57 19.10 -6.94
N THR A 60 3.62 18.20 -5.95
CA THR A 60 4.13 18.53 -4.63
C THR A 60 5.63 18.80 -4.64
N THR A 61 6.40 18.03 -5.41
CA THR A 61 7.84 18.21 -5.54
C THR A 61 8.18 19.50 -6.29
N GLU A 62 7.46 19.78 -7.38
CA GLU A 62 7.65 20.96 -8.23
C GLU A 62 7.23 22.27 -7.55
N LEU A 63 6.10 22.27 -6.83
CA LEU A 63 5.52 23.49 -6.24
C LEU A 63 5.82 23.67 -4.75
N GLY A 64 6.02 22.59 -4.00
CA GLY A 64 6.12 22.60 -2.54
C GLY A 64 7.52 22.78 -1.99
N GLY A 65 8.56 22.55 -2.81
CA GLY A 65 9.96 22.51 -2.38
C GLY A 65 10.28 21.36 -1.42
N LYS A 66 11.57 21.19 -1.08
CA LYS A 66 12.07 20.07 -0.26
C LYS A 66 11.32 19.87 1.06
N GLY A 67 10.91 20.96 1.73
CA GLY A 67 10.27 20.88 3.04
C GLY A 67 8.84 20.35 3.04
N LEU A 68 8.11 20.41 1.92
CA LEU A 68 6.76 19.82 1.84
C LEU A 68 6.86 18.31 1.61
N VAL A 69 7.79 17.87 0.76
CA VAL A 69 8.04 16.45 0.49
C VAL A 69 8.49 15.74 1.77
N GLU A 70 9.47 16.29 2.49
CA GLU A 70 9.95 15.73 3.77
C GLU A 70 8.81 15.56 4.80
N ARG A 71 7.86 16.50 4.86
CA ARG A 71 6.70 16.39 5.76
C ARG A 71 5.71 15.31 5.34
N LEU A 72 5.50 15.12 4.05
CA LEU A 72 4.64 14.04 3.54
C LEU A 72 5.25 12.67 3.80
N GLU A 73 6.57 12.52 3.66
CA GLU A 73 7.28 11.29 3.98
C GLU A 73 7.24 10.93 5.47
N MET A 74 7.12 11.94 6.34
CA MET A 74 6.97 11.75 7.79
C MET A 74 5.54 11.40 8.22
N ASP A 75 4.54 11.58 7.36
CA ASP A 75 3.17 11.16 7.65
C ASP A 75 3.02 9.64 7.37
N PRO A 76 2.71 8.82 8.38
CA PRO A 76 2.67 7.37 8.23
C PRO A 76 1.59 6.90 7.25
N VAL A 77 0.48 7.63 7.11
CA VAL A 77 -0.61 7.26 6.20
C VAL A 77 -0.20 7.54 4.75
N VAL A 78 0.42 8.69 4.51
CA VAL A 78 0.95 9.06 3.19
C VAL A 78 2.13 8.16 2.80
N LYS A 79 3.02 7.85 3.75
CA LYS A 79 4.14 6.93 3.53
C LYS A 79 3.67 5.54 3.09
N THR A 80 2.61 4.99 3.72
CA THR A 80 2.01 3.72 3.29
C THR A 80 1.55 3.79 1.83
N LEU A 81 0.89 4.87 1.43
CA LEU A 81 0.47 5.07 0.04
C LEU A 81 1.66 5.11 -0.92
N PHE A 82 2.72 5.83 -0.58
CA PHE A 82 3.91 5.93 -1.43
C PHE A 82 4.67 4.60 -1.56
N ILE A 83 4.72 3.80 -0.49
CA ILE A 83 5.30 2.45 -0.55
C ILE A 83 4.45 1.53 -1.44
N LEU A 84 3.12 1.53 -1.29
CA LEU A 84 2.23 0.68 -2.08
C LEU A 84 2.33 0.92 -3.59
N TYR A 85 2.66 2.15 -4.00
CA TYR A 85 2.82 2.53 -5.41
C TYR A 85 4.29 2.61 -5.88
N ASP A 86 5.25 2.09 -5.10
CA ASP A 86 6.69 2.08 -5.40
C ASP A 86 7.29 3.48 -5.62
N LEU A 87 6.69 4.52 -5.03
CA LEU A 87 7.16 5.90 -5.14
C LEU A 87 8.28 6.23 -4.14
N LEU A 88 8.43 5.40 -3.10
CA LEU A 88 9.56 5.40 -2.17
C LEU A 88 10.13 3.99 -2.08
N PRO A 89 11.45 3.83 -1.88
CA PRO A 89 12.01 2.53 -1.57
C PRO A 89 11.34 1.99 -0.30
N PRO A 90 10.92 0.70 -0.28
CA PRO A 90 10.35 0.10 0.92
C PRO A 90 11.35 0.24 2.08
N ASP A 91 10.83 0.57 3.26
CA ASP A 91 11.64 0.74 4.45
C ASP A 91 12.38 -0.58 4.73
N PRO A 92 13.74 -0.60 4.80
CA PRO A 92 14.51 -1.82 5.00
C PRO A 92 14.16 -2.56 6.30
N GLY A 93 13.43 -1.92 7.24
CA GLY A 93 12.93 -2.54 8.46
C GLY A 93 11.60 -3.31 8.33
N HIS A 94 10.93 -3.31 7.17
CA HIS A 94 9.63 -3.97 6.95
C HIS A 94 9.65 -5.06 5.85
N ALA A 95 10.84 -5.51 5.42
CA ALA A 95 10.93 -6.71 4.61
C ALA A 95 10.25 -7.87 5.35
N PRO A 96 9.39 -8.68 4.70
CA PRO A 96 9.00 -9.97 5.26
C PRO A 96 10.31 -10.68 5.60
N GLN A 97 10.53 -10.99 6.88
CA GLN A 97 11.68 -11.79 7.26
C GLN A 97 11.57 -13.09 6.47
N GLU A 98 12.37 -13.21 5.40
CA GLU A 98 12.67 -14.50 4.81
C GLU A 98 13.17 -15.34 5.97
N ARG A 99 12.36 -16.31 6.42
CA ARG A 99 12.78 -17.25 7.46
C ARG A 99 14.10 -17.82 6.99
N GLN A 100 15.15 -17.61 7.77
CA GLN A 100 16.43 -18.15 7.40
C GLN A 100 16.31 -19.68 7.41
N PRO A 101 16.94 -20.39 6.46
CA PRO A 101 16.88 -21.86 6.43
C PRO A 101 17.43 -22.54 7.70
N SER A 102 18.08 -21.80 8.59
CA SER A 102 18.45 -22.25 9.95
C SER A 102 17.24 -22.47 10.88
N ASP A 103 16.09 -21.87 10.60
CA ASP A 103 14.87 -22.00 11.40
C ASP A 103 14.05 -23.26 11.03
N LEU A 104 14.54 -24.04 10.05
CA LEU A 104 13.93 -25.27 9.53
C LEU A 104 14.64 -26.55 9.99
N LEU A 105 15.64 -26.45 10.87
CA LEU A 105 16.30 -27.63 11.47
C LEU A 105 15.73 -27.91 12.87
N PRO A 106 15.38 -29.17 13.18
CA PRO A 106 14.74 -29.56 14.43
C PRO A 106 15.66 -29.53 15.65
#